data_AF-A0A7C9BRN6-F1
#
_entry.id   AF-A0A7C9BRN6-F1
#
_cell.length_a   1.000
_cell.length_b   1.000
_cell.length_c   1.000
_cell.angle_alpha   90.00
_cell.angle_beta   90.00
_cell.angle_gamma   90.00
#
_symmetry.space_group_name_H-M   'P 1'
#
loop_
_entity.id
_entity.type
_entity.pdbx_description
1 polymer ?
#
loop_
_entity_poly.entity_id
_entity_poly.type
_entity_poly.pdbx_seq_one_letter_code
_entity_poly.pdbx_strand_id
1 'polypeptide(L)'
;MDERVMKKCIGKPVPEWDLAHRLPINRAVGPDVQDFGATFSVNSTYMDVIEPSFLERQWFITGAVVAFLGIGIGPYIYLVTHADPAPAFWMFVFNCVAIIPIALFGTIVWKLGRGLFFGLRYRPIRFHRDTRKLFAIRARRFFAKSGEGDVVWEAPWTDDSIFCLHREDTSFGTIFHIRHYTVDDHGNVIRVFSIGREWTGKRQVEMALAQWNYWRAYMNDGPNGLPKPMLFHTQHETPRESFLFSLYSFGMRAPVFIRLLMMPLILVFTVMRILANATCRDPVWPAAIEQISAIAPDDPYAEPRSGTPVGWGDTVLAQQRGEYPNDPKARVEDWVGEPDGRMCAAAWLENPGANMMHAAARS
;
A
#
# COMPACT_ATOMS: atom_id res chain seq x y z
N MET A 1 -4.53 2.14 -2.78
CA MET A 1 -5.68 1.24 -3.02
C MET A 1 -5.58 -0.16 -2.40
N ASP A 2 -6.63 -0.55 -1.66
CA ASP A 2 -6.86 -1.87 -1.07
C ASP A 2 -7.35 -2.91 -2.10
N GLU A 3 -6.82 -4.14 -2.05
CA GLU A 3 -7.18 -5.25 -2.95
C GLU A 3 -8.69 -5.54 -3.02
N ARG A 4 -9.44 -5.24 -1.95
CA ARG A 4 -10.91 -5.43 -1.90
C ARG A 4 -11.64 -4.58 -2.93
N VAL A 5 -11.02 -3.49 -3.38
CA VAL A 5 -11.53 -2.57 -4.39
C VAL A 5 -11.08 -2.98 -5.81
N MET A 6 -10.05 -3.82 -5.93
CA MET A 6 -9.46 -4.27 -7.21
C MET A 6 -10.19 -5.46 -7.84
N LYS A 7 -11.26 -5.97 -7.23
CA LYS A 7 -12.03 -7.13 -7.73
C LYS A 7 -12.56 -6.97 -9.16
N LYS A 8 -12.68 -5.73 -9.65
CA LYS A 8 -13.14 -5.42 -11.02
C LYS A 8 -12.19 -5.94 -12.11
N CYS A 9 -10.93 -6.20 -11.78
CA CYS A 9 -9.92 -6.71 -12.70
C CYS A 9 -10.00 -8.25 -12.85
N ILE A 10 -10.55 -8.96 -11.86
CA ILE A 10 -10.55 -10.42 -11.85
C ILE A 10 -11.43 -10.97 -12.98
N GLY A 11 -10.91 -11.98 -13.69
CA GLY A 11 -11.60 -12.63 -14.81
C GLY A 11 -11.59 -11.81 -16.11
N LYS A 12 -10.79 -10.76 -16.18
CA LYS A 12 -10.57 -9.96 -17.39
C LYS A 12 -9.09 -9.98 -17.78
N PRO A 13 -8.74 -9.71 -19.05
CA PRO A 13 -7.35 -9.51 -19.45
C PRO A 13 -6.70 -8.37 -18.66
N VAL A 14 -5.37 -8.41 -18.53
CA VAL A 14 -4.60 -7.29 -17.98
C VAL A 14 -4.86 -6.04 -18.84
N PRO A 15 -5.11 -4.86 -18.24
CA PRO A 15 -5.32 -3.64 -19.01
C PRO A 15 -4.17 -3.37 -19.97
N GLU A 16 -4.48 -2.99 -21.21
CA GLU A 16 -3.48 -2.74 -22.25
C GLU A 16 -2.47 -1.67 -21.82
N TRP A 17 -2.93 -0.62 -21.12
CA TRP A 17 -2.05 0.41 -20.58
C TRP A 17 -1.05 -0.16 -19.57
N ASP A 18 -1.49 -1.05 -18.68
CA ASP A 18 -0.62 -1.70 -17.68
C ASP A 18 0.40 -2.63 -18.36
N LEU A 19 0.01 -3.34 -19.42
CA LEU A 19 0.93 -4.17 -20.23
C LEU A 19 1.96 -3.33 -20.98
N ALA A 20 1.58 -2.17 -21.50
CA ALA A 20 2.52 -1.24 -22.12
C ALA A 20 3.50 -0.68 -21.08
N HIS A 21 3.04 -0.40 -19.87
CA HIS A 21 3.81 0.21 -18.77
C HIS A 21 4.38 -0.84 -17.81
N ARG A 22 4.89 -1.96 -18.36
CA ARG A 22 5.57 -2.99 -17.58
C ARG A 22 6.85 -2.44 -16.96
N LEU A 23 7.09 -2.85 -15.73
CA LEU A 23 8.28 -2.56 -14.95
C LEU A 23 9.21 -3.79 -15.01
N PRO A 24 10.18 -3.82 -15.93
CA PRO A 24 11.08 -4.97 -16.07
C PRO A 24 11.94 -5.15 -14.81
N ILE A 25 12.27 -6.41 -14.53
CA ILE A 25 13.17 -6.77 -13.42
C ILE A 25 14.64 -6.80 -13.84
N ASN A 26 14.94 -6.94 -15.13
CA ASN A 26 16.30 -7.14 -15.63
C ASN A 26 17.06 -5.82 -15.87
N ARG A 27 16.39 -4.66 -15.91
CA ARG A 27 17.01 -3.35 -16.11
C ARG A 27 16.33 -2.25 -15.30
N ALA A 28 17.04 -1.15 -15.10
CA ALA A 28 16.48 0.05 -14.52
C ALA A 28 15.47 0.75 -15.46
N VAL A 29 14.52 1.48 -14.90
CA VAL A 29 13.46 2.22 -15.63
C VAL A 29 13.57 3.73 -15.47
N GLY A 30 14.60 4.19 -14.77
CA GLY A 30 14.90 5.60 -14.53
C GLY A 30 16.33 5.76 -13.98
N PRO A 31 16.81 7.00 -13.86
CA PRO A 31 18.19 7.28 -13.49
C PRO A 31 18.49 7.14 -11.99
N ASP A 32 17.46 7.13 -11.15
CA ASP A 32 17.59 7.19 -9.70
C ASP A 32 17.21 5.85 -9.04
N VAL A 33 17.89 5.55 -7.93
CA VAL A 33 17.61 4.45 -7.02
C VAL A 33 17.30 5.07 -5.66
N GLN A 34 16.06 4.95 -5.19
CA GLN A 34 15.63 5.61 -3.95
C GLN A 34 14.39 4.96 -3.35
N ASP A 35 14.36 4.79 -2.03
CA ASP A 35 13.15 4.42 -1.28
C ASP A 35 12.45 5.67 -0.73
N PHE A 36 11.12 5.70 -0.87
CA PHE A 36 10.26 6.79 -0.44
C PHE A 36 9.32 6.38 0.69
N GLY A 37 9.86 5.66 1.68
CA GLY A 37 9.12 5.21 2.84
C GLY A 37 8.18 4.07 2.49
N ALA A 38 8.71 3.03 1.83
CA ALA A 38 7.95 1.83 1.48
C ALA A 38 8.41 0.59 2.25
N THR A 39 9.34 0.73 3.19
CA THR A 39 10.05 -0.41 3.80
C THR A 39 9.74 -0.56 5.29
N PHE A 40 9.52 -1.79 5.75
CA PHE A 40 9.48 -2.16 7.17
C PHE A 40 10.85 -2.63 7.67
N SER A 41 11.54 -3.45 6.88
CA SER A 41 12.87 -3.99 7.20
C SER A 41 13.61 -4.41 5.92
N VAL A 42 14.94 -4.46 5.99
CA VAL A 42 15.81 -4.97 4.92
C VAL A 42 16.94 -5.78 5.54
N ASN A 43 17.38 -6.84 4.86
CA ASN A 43 18.54 -7.66 5.22
C ASN A 43 19.12 -8.34 3.96
N SER A 44 20.09 -9.24 4.09
CA SER A 44 20.70 -9.94 2.96
C SER A 44 19.76 -10.89 2.21
N THR A 45 18.78 -11.46 2.91
CA THR A 45 17.89 -12.52 2.40
C THR A 45 16.56 -11.97 1.88
N TYR A 46 15.94 -11.04 2.62
CA TYR A 46 14.67 -10.43 2.24
C TYR A 46 14.49 -8.96 2.66
N MET A 47 13.56 -8.28 1.98
CA MET A 47 13.07 -6.96 2.33
C MET A 47 11.56 -7.02 2.52
N ASP A 48 11.06 -6.55 3.67
CA ASP A 48 9.63 -6.44 3.92
C ASP A 48 9.16 -5.04 3.56
N VAL A 49 8.24 -4.97 2.59
CA VAL A 49 7.72 -3.75 1.99
C VAL A 49 6.25 -3.58 2.35
N ILE A 50 5.80 -2.34 2.44
CA ILE A 50 4.40 -2.00 2.70
C ILE A 50 3.51 -2.27 1.47
N GLU A 51 2.19 -2.24 1.68
CA GLU A 51 1.23 -2.04 0.60
C GLU A 51 0.45 -0.73 0.81
N PRO A 52 -0.22 -0.17 -0.23
CA PRO A 52 -0.77 1.18 -0.14
C PRO A 52 -1.80 1.37 0.99
N SER A 53 -2.60 0.33 1.29
CA SER A 53 -3.62 0.38 2.34
C SER A 53 -3.05 0.65 3.74
N PHE A 54 -1.75 0.37 3.97
CA PHE A 54 -1.10 0.67 5.24
C PHE A 54 -1.08 2.19 5.53
N LEU A 55 -0.80 2.99 4.50
CA LEU A 55 -0.76 4.46 4.60
C LEU A 55 -2.15 5.07 4.60
N GLU A 56 -3.09 4.50 3.84
CA GLU A 56 -4.45 5.05 3.63
C GLU A 56 -5.48 4.52 4.63
N ARG A 57 -5.08 3.64 5.56
CA ARG A 57 -5.98 2.81 6.37
C ARG A 57 -7.10 3.61 7.06
N GLN A 58 -6.78 4.78 7.61
CA GLN A 58 -7.71 5.66 8.31
C GLN A 58 -8.91 6.07 7.45
N TRP A 59 -8.75 6.28 6.15
CA TRP A 59 -9.87 6.63 5.27
C TRP A 59 -10.92 5.51 5.19
N PHE A 60 -10.45 4.27 5.03
CA PHE A 60 -11.33 3.10 4.98
C PHE A 60 -11.99 2.83 6.34
N ILE A 61 -11.23 2.97 7.42
CA ILE A 61 -11.73 2.80 8.80
C ILE A 61 -12.83 3.82 9.08
N THR A 62 -12.59 5.10 8.80
CA THR A 62 -13.60 6.14 9.02
C THR A 62 -14.83 5.93 8.14
N GLY A 63 -14.67 5.54 6.89
CA GLY A 63 -15.79 5.18 6.02
C GLY A 63 -16.66 4.06 6.61
N ALA A 64 -16.05 3.03 7.19
CA ALA A 64 -16.78 1.95 7.87
C ALA A 64 -17.50 2.42 9.14
N VAL A 65 -16.91 3.36 9.91
CA VAL A 65 -17.53 3.95 11.10
C VAL A 65 -18.71 4.85 10.71
N VAL A 66 -18.57 5.67 9.68
CA VAL A 66 -19.67 6.50 9.14
C VAL A 66 -20.80 5.60 8.65
N ALA A 67 -20.49 4.51 7.95
CA ALA A 67 -21.50 3.53 7.57
C ALA A 67 -22.18 2.91 8.81
N PHE A 68 -21.42 2.55 9.84
CA PHE A 68 -22.00 2.04 11.10
C PHE A 68 -22.98 3.03 11.74
N LEU A 69 -22.62 4.31 11.81
CA LEU A 69 -23.54 5.36 12.29
C LEU A 69 -24.77 5.51 11.38
N GLY A 70 -24.60 5.37 10.07
CA GLY A 70 -25.66 5.40 9.08
C GLY A 70 -26.74 4.32 9.28
N ILE A 71 -26.43 3.21 9.94
CA ILE A 71 -27.43 2.19 10.32
C ILE A 71 -28.52 2.81 11.20
N GLY A 72 -28.16 3.79 12.05
CA GLY A 72 -29.09 4.49 12.94
C GLY A 72 -30.16 5.34 12.23
N ILE A 73 -29.99 5.64 10.94
CA ILE A 73 -31.00 6.35 10.13
C ILE A 73 -32.30 5.53 10.05
N GLY A 74 -32.20 4.20 9.94
CA GLY A 74 -33.38 3.33 9.86
C GLY A 74 -34.26 3.40 11.11
N PRO A 75 -33.72 3.12 12.31
CA PRO A 75 -34.44 3.31 13.57
C PRO A 75 -34.99 4.73 13.75
N TYR A 76 -34.26 5.76 13.34
CA TYR A 76 -34.76 7.14 13.39
C TYR A 76 -36.00 7.34 12.50
N ILE A 77 -35.95 6.90 11.24
CA ILE A 77 -37.10 6.94 10.32
C ILE A 77 -38.28 6.18 10.91
N TYR A 78 -38.04 4.99 11.45
CA TYR A 78 -39.08 4.18 12.09
C TYR A 78 -39.76 4.95 13.22
N LEU A 79 -38.98 5.52 14.15
CA LEU A 79 -39.49 6.28 15.30
C LEU A 79 -40.34 7.49 14.87
N VAL A 80 -39.88 8.26 13.88
CA VAL A 80 -40.60 9.45 13.40
C VAL A 80 -41.89 9.07 12.67
N THR A 81 -41.85 8.06 11.81
CA THR A 81 -42.99 7.64 10.98
C THR A 81 -44.07 6.88 11.75
N HIS A 82 -43.71 6.27 12.89
CA HIS A 82 -44.65 5.53 13.75
C HIS A 82 -45.12 6.35 14.96
N ALA A 83 -44.73 7.63 15.06
CA ALA A 83 -45.20 8.53 16.10
C ALA A 83 -46.70 8.86 15.97
N ASP A 84 -47.23 8.86 14.75
CA ASP A 84 -48.64 9.04 14.45
C ASP A 84 -49.10 7.97 13.44
N PRO A 85 -50.09 7.11 13.76
CA PRO A 85 -50.48 6.00 12.90
C PRO A 85 -51.08 6.45 11.56
N ALA A 86 -50.40 6.11 10.46
CA ALA A 86 -50.92 6.28 9.10
C ALA A 86 -51.75 5.06 8.64
N PRO A 87 -52.48 5.14 7.51
CA PRO A 87 -53.11 3.97 6.90
C PRO A 87 -52.13 2.82 6.66
N ALA A 88 -52.60 1.57 6.72
CA ALA A 88 -51.76 0.37 6.68
C ALA A 88 -50.77 0.33 5.50
N PHE A 89 -51.19 0.80 4.32
CA PHE A 89 -50.31 0.93 3.15
C PHE A 89 -49.09 1.84 3.44
N TRP A 90 -49.30 3.00 4.05
CA TRP A 90 -48.23 3.93 4.37
C TRP A 90 -47.32 3.41 5.49
N MET A 91 -47.89 2.73 6.49
CA MET A 91 -47.10 2.05 7.52
C MET A 91 -46.18 0.99 6.92
N PHE A 92 -46.67 0.22 5.93
CA PHE A 92 -45.82 -0.71 5.18
C PHE A 92 -44.69 0.00 4.43
N VAL A 93 -45.00 1.08 3.72
CA VAL A 93 -43.98 1.88 3.01
C VAL A 93 -42.93 2.43 3.98
N PHE A 94 -43.33 2.97 5.13
CA PHE A 94 -42.41 3.48 6.14
C PHE A 94 -41.47 2.41 6.70
N ASN A 95 -41.98 1.20 6.92
CA ASN A 95 -41.15 0.06 7.31
C ASN A 95 -40.11 -0.30 6.24
N CYS A 96 -40.52 -0.34 4.96
CA CYS A 96 -39.57 -0.58 3.87
C CYS A 96 -38.48 0.51 3.82
N VAL A 97 -38.87 1.78 3.95
CA VAL A 97 -37.94 2.92 3.94
C VAL A 97 -37.00 2.88 5.15
N ALA A 98 -37.47 2.49 6.33
CA ALA A 98 -36.64 2.35 7.53
C ALA A 98 -35.64 1.19 7.42
N ILE A 99 -36.00 0.09 6.74
CA ILE A 99 -35.12 -1.08 6.57
C ILE A 99 -34.00 -0.81 5.55
N ILE A 100 -34.24 0.02 4.52
CA ILE A 100 -33.26 0.28 3.45
C ILE A 100 -31.90 0.75 3.99
N PRO A 101 -31.80 1.80 4.85
CA PRO A 101 -30.53 2.22 5.44
C PRO A 101 -29.85 1.12 6.26
N ILE A 102 -30.62 0.36 7.04
CA ILE A 102 -30.08 -0.74 7.86
C ILE A 102 -29.44 -1.80 6.96
N ALA A 103 -30.14 -2.22 5.92
CA ALA A 103 -29.66 -3.23 4.98
C ALA A 103 -28.44 -2.72 4.19
N LEU A 104 -28.51 -1.49 3.67
CA LEU A 104 -27.43 -0.88 2.89
C LEU A 104 -26.16 -0.71 3.72
N PHE A 105 -26.24 0.04 4.82
CA PHE A 105 -25.08 0.34 5.64
C PHE A 105 -24.60 -0.88 6.43
N GLY A 106 -25.52 -1.73 6.90
CA GLY A 106 -25.18 -3.01 7.54
C GLY A 106 -24.37 -3.92 6.61
N THR A 107 -24.72 -3.97 5.32
CA THR A 107 -23.95 -4.72 4.31
C THR A 107 -22.53 -4.14 4.13
N ILE A 108 -22.38 -2.82 4.11
CA ILE A 108 -21.08 -2.15 3.99
C ILE A 108 -20.22 -2.46 5.22
N VAL A 109 -20.77 -2.30 6.42
CA VAL A 109 -20.08 -2.60 7.69
C VAL A 109 -19.68 -4.07 7.76
N TRP A 110 -20.55 -4.99 7.38
CA TRP A 110 -20.25 -6.41 7.37
C TRP A 110 -19.10 -6.75 6.41
N LYS A 111 -19.13 -6.20 5.18
CA LYS A 111 -18.12 -6.48 4.15
C LYS A 111 -16.76 -5.86 4.43
N LEU A 112 -16.72 -4.64 4.97
CA LEU A 112 -15.49 -3.89 5.17
C LEU A 112 -14.97 -3.97 6.61
N GLY A 113 -15.88 -3.88 7.58
CA GLY A 113 -15.60 -3.77 9.00
C GLY A 113 -14.74 -4.91 9.52
N ARG A 114 -15.08 -6.17 9.19
CA ARG A 114 -14.32 -7.36 9.64
C ARG A 114 -12.85 -7.38 9.21
N GLY A 115 -12.53 -6.79 8.05
CA GLY A 115 -11.15 -6.71 7.57
C GLY A 115 -10.38 -5.51 8.12
N LEU A 116 -11.10 -4.43 8.46
CA LEU A 116 -10.52 -3.18 8.94
C LEU A 116 -10.33 -3.17 10.47
N PHE A 117 -11.30 -3.74 11.17
CA PHE A 117 -11.35 -4.02 12.60
C PHE A 117 -11.36 -5.55 12.72
N PHE A 118 -10.49 -6.15 13.53
CA PHE A 118 -10.28 -7.61 13.64
C PHE A 118 -9.49 -8.29 12.50
N GLY A 119 -8.98 -7.51 11.54
CA GLY A 119 -8.08 -7.99 10.50
C GLY A 119 -6.61 -8.01 10.94
N LEU A 120 -5.73 -7.66 10.00
CA LEU A 120 -4.29 -7.51 10.22
C LEU A 120 -3.94 -6.04 10.42
N ARG A 121 -2.97 -5.75 11.30
CA ARG A 121 -2.48 -4.37 11.53
C ARG A 121 -1.79 -3.80 10.30
N TYR A 122 -1.04 -4.65 9.61
CA TYR A 122 -0.39 -4.36 8.34
C TYR A 122 -0.26 -5.66 7.53
N ARG A 123 0.05 -5.54 6.25
CA ARG A 123 0.07 -6.63 5.28
C ARG A 123 1.37 -6.57 4.49
N PRO A 124 2.47 -7.13 5.03
CA PRO A 124 3.78 -7.00 4.42
C PRO A 124 3.86 -7.76 3.10
N ILE A 125 4.70 -7.26 2.21
CA ILE A 125 5.15 -7.91 0.99
C ILE A 125 6.64 -8.17 1.14
N ARG A 126 7.01 -9.43 1.30
CA ARG A 126 8.38 -9.89 1.43
C ARG A 126 8.99 -10.12 0.06
N PHE A 127 9.94 -9.29 -0.31
CA PHE A 127 10.83 -9.48 -1.44
C PHE A 127 11.93 -10.45 -1.00
N HIS A 128 11.81 -11.72 -1.35
CA HIS A 128 12.76 -12.75 -0.95
C HIS A 128 13.76 -12.99 -2.07
N ARG A 129 14.99 -12.55 -1.84
CA ARG A 129 16.05 -12.54 -2.86
C ARG A 129 16.46 -13.95 -3.26
N ASP A 130 16.77 -14.80 -2.28
CA ASP A 130 17.34 -16.12 -2.55
C ASP A 130 16.37 -17.04 -3.30
N THR A 131 15.09 -17.02 -2.93
CA THR A 131 14.06 -17.79 -3.65
C THR A 131 13.55 -17.09 -4.91
N ARG A 132 13.97 -15.84 -5.18
CA ARG A 132 13.49 -15.01 -6.30
C ARG A 132 11.96 -14.96 -6.37
N LYS A 133 11.33 -14.61 -5.25
CA LYS A 133 9.86 -14.55 -5.12
C LYS A 133 9.44 -13.39 -4.23
N LEU A 134 8.24 -12.90 -4.47
CA LEU A 134 7.50 -12.06 -3.54
C LEU A 134 6.49 -12.92 -2.80
N PHE A 135 6.51 -12.83 -1.48
CA PHE A 135 5.48 -13.40 -0.62
C PHE A 135 4.64 -12.25 -0.06
N ALA A 136 3.33 -12.27 -0.27
CA ALA A 136 2.45 -11.16 0.05
C ALA A 136 1.35 -11.63 1.00
N ILE A 137 1.40 -11.25 2.29
CA ILE A 137 0.29 -11.54 3.22
C ILE A 137 -0.90 -10.68 2.82
N ARG A 138 -2.07 -11.31 2.59
CA ARG A 138 -3.29 -10.63 2.12
C ARG A 138 -4.38 -10.57 3.17
N ALA A 139 -4.64 -11.68 3.85
CA ALA A 139 -5.77 -11.77 4.75
C ALA A 139 -5.45 -12.59 6.00
N ARG A 140 -6.06 -12.17 7.12
CA ARG A 140 -6.00 -12.89 8.38
C ARG A 140 -6.67 -14.26 8.23
N ARG A 141 -5.99 -15.31 8.68
CA ARG A 141 -6.60 -16.63 8.90
C ARG A 141 -7.08 -16.70 10.35
N PHE A 142 -8.40 -16.63 10.56
CA PHE A 142 -8.98 -16.57 11.91
C PHE A 142 -8.81 -17.86 12.72
N PHE A 143 -8.77 -19.01 12.04
CA PHE A 143 -8.63 -20.34 12.64
C PHE A 143 -7.47 -21.09 11.99
N ALA A 144 -6.26 -20.54 12.11
CA ALA A 144 -5.05 -21.15 11.56
C ALA A 144 -4.61 -22.35 12.41
N LYS A 145 -4.21 -23.45 11.75
CA LYS A 145 -3.47 -24.52 12.43
C LYS A 145 -2.04 -24.06 12.72
N SER A 146 -1.36 -24.74 13.64
CA SER A 146 0.05 -24.50 13.90
C SER A 146 0.86 -24.55 12.60
N GLY A 147 1.65 -23.52 12.35
CA GLY A 147 2.49 -23.39 11.15
C GLY A 147 1.80 -22.93 9.87
N GLU A 148 0.46 -22.83 9.80
CA GLU A 148 -0.23 -22.36 8.58
C GLU A 148 -0.05 -20.86 8.32
N GLY A 149 0.09 -20.06 9.39
CA GLY A 149 0.15 -18.60 9.28
C GLY A 149 -1.10 -17.96 8.64
N ASP A 150 -0.93 -16.73 8.16
CA ASP A 150 -1.96 -15.98 7.44
C ASP A 150 -1.98 -16.32 5.93
N VAL A 151 -3.00 -15.84 5.20
CA VAL A 151 -3.13 -16.13 3.77
C VAL A 151 -2.07 -15.36 2.99
N VAL A 152 -1.16 -16.09 2.34
CA VAL A 152 -0.07 -15.56 1.52
C VAL A 152 -0.33 -15.83 0.04
N TRP A 153 -0.05 -14.83 -0.80
CA TRP A 153 0.11 -15.02 -2.23
C TRP A 153 1.59 -15.01 -2.60
N GLU A 154 1.95 -15.86 -3.55
CA GLU A 154 3.30 -15.90 -4.13
C GLU A 154 3.28 -15.27 -5.51
N ALA A 155 4.30 -14.49 -5.81
CA ALA A 155 4.58 -13.94 -7.12
C ALA A 155 6.04 -14.23 -7.47
N PRO A 156 6.33 -15.00 -8.53
CA PRO A 156 7.70 -15.22 -8.99
C PRO A 156 8.39 -13.89 -9.32
N TRP A 157 9.71 -13.84 -9.16
CA TRP A 157 10.56 -12.74 -9.64
C TRP A 157 11.33 -13.21 -10.88
N THR A 158 10.60 -13.35 -11.99
CA THR A 158 11.08 -13.84 -13.28
C THR A 158 10.66 -12.86 -14.39
N ASP A 159 11.25 -12.96 -15.58
CA ASP A 159 10.93 -12.04 -16.69
C ASP A 159 9.47 -12.17 -17.17
N ASP A 160 8.84 -13.32 -16.93
CA ASP A 160 7.42 -13.57 -17.21
C ASP A 160 6.47 -12.88 -16.20
N SER A 161 6.99 -12.39 -15.06
CA SER A 161 6.17 -11.77 -14.03
C SER A 161 5.66 -10.40 -14.49
N ILE A 162 4.37 -10.16 -14.32
CA ILE A 162 3.72 -8.95 -14.80
C ILE A 162 3.73 -7.91 -13.68
N PHE A 163 4.88 -7.25 -13.52
CA PHE A 163 4.98 -6.01 -12.76
C PHE A 163 4.75 -4.82 -13.68
N CYS A 164 3.99 -3.83 -13.23
CA CYS A 164 3.70 -2.65 -14.03
C CYS A 164 3.40 -1.43 -13.17
N LEU A 165 3.49 -0.26 -13.78
CA LEU A 165 2.79 0.91 -13.29
C LEU A 165 1.34 0.80 -13.76
N HIS A 166 0.40 0.93 -12.83
CA HIS A 166 -1.03 1.03 -13.11
C HIS A 166 -1.48 2.47 -12.98
N ARG A 167 -2.39 2.90 -13.86
CA ARG A 167 -3.01 4.22 -13.85
C ARG A 167 -4.50 4.12 -13.54
N GLU A 168 -4.93 4.91 -12.57
CA GLU A 168 -6.33 5.08 -12.21
C GLU A 168 -6.71 6.57 -12.28
N ASP A 169 -7.69 6.89 -13.12
CA ASP A 169 -8.22 8.25 -13.23
C ASP A 169 -9.42 8.41 -12.31
N THR A 170 -9.27 9.28 -11.31
CA THR A 170 -10.32 9.60 -10.33
C THR A 170 -10.83 11.03 -10.54
N SER A 171 -11.99 11.35 -9.94
CA SER A 171 -12.51 12.72 -9.93
C SER A 171 -11.56 13.73 -9.27
N PHE A 172 -10.57 13.28 -8.50
CA PHE A 172 -9.59 14.11 -7.80
C PHE A 172 -8.22 14.12 -8.50
N GLY A 173 -8.10 13.47 -9.67
CA GLY A 173 -6.88 13.39 -10.46
C GLY A 173 -6.42 11.96 -10.74
N THR A 174 -5.29 11.87 -11.43
CA THR A 174 -4.68 10.58 -11.81
C THR A 174 -3.80 10.04 -10.67
N ILE A 175 -4.01 8.78 -10.33
CA ILE A 175 -3.30 8.03 -9.32
C ILE A 175 -2.52 6.91 -9.99
N PHE A 176 -1.31 6.62 -9.50
CA PHE A 176 -0.50 5.52 -9.94
C PHE A 176 -0.16 4.54 -8.81
N HIS A 177 -0.08 3.26 -9.17
CA HIS A 177 0.35 2.18 -8.29
C HIS A 177 1.34 1.27 -8.99
N ILE A 178 2.33 0.77 -8.28
CA ILE A 178 3.10 -0.38 -8.75
C ILE A 178 2.27 -1.62 -8.44
N ARG A 179 1.97 -2.44 -9.45
CA ARG A 179 1.14 -3.64 -9.31
C ARG A 179 1.84 -4.88 -9.82
N HIS A 180 1.41 -6.01 -9.29
CA HIS A 180 1.67 -7.33 -9.84
C HIS A 180 0.35 -7.97 -10.27
N TYR A 181 0.33 -8.55 -11.46
CA TYR A 181 -0.78 -9.37 -11.96
C TYR A 181 -0.36 -10.84 -12.06
N THR A 182 -1.22 -11.72 -11.58
CA THR A 182 -1.17 -13.16 -11.90
C THR A 182 -2.32 -13.47 -12.83
N VAL A 183 -2.04 -14.17 -13.92
CA VAL A 183 -3.01 -14.53 -14.94
C VAL A 183 -3.20 -16.05 -15.01
N ASP A 184 -4.34 -16.49 -15.56
CA ASP A 184 -4.58 -17.87 -15.95
C ASP A 184 -3.99 -18.18 -17.34
N ASP A 185 -4.17 -19.42 -17.80
CA ASP A 185 -3.70 -19.89 -19.12
C ASP A 185 -4.35 -19.15 -20.29
N HIS A 186 -5.45 -18.43 -20.07
CA HIS A 186 -6.15 -17.60 -21.05
C HIS A 186 -5.73 -16.13 -20.98
N GLY A 187 -4.78 -15.77 -20.11
CA GLY A 187 -4.32 -14.40 -19.92
C GLY A 187 -5.27 -13.52 -19.09
N ASN A 188 -6.27 -14.11 -18.42
CA ASN A 188 -7.18 -13.37 -17.56
C ASN A 188 -6.61 -13.28 -16.14
N VAL A 189 -6.78 -12.11 -15.51
CA VAL A 189 -6.28 -11.84 -14.16
C VAL A 189 -7.00 -12.71 -13.15
N ILE A 190 -6.23 -13.52 -12.41
CA ILE A 190 -6.70 -14.30 -11.26
C ILE A 190 -6.35 -13.66 -9.92
N ARG A 191 -5.24 -12.91 -9.86
CA ARG A 191 -4.79 -12.19 -8.66
C ARG A 191 -4.15 -10.87 -9.06
N VAL A 192 -4.36 -9.86 -8.24
CA VAL A 192 -3.74 -8.54 -8.39
C VAL A 192 -3.46 -7.96 -7.01
N PHE A 193 -2.29 -7.38 -6.82
CA PHE A 193 -1.97 -6.61 -5.63
C PHE A 193 -1.07 -5.42 -5.96
N SER A 194 -1.21 -4.35 -5.20
CA SER A 194 -0.33 -3.18 -5.28
C SER A 194 0.82 -3.29 -4.27
N ILE A 195 1.95 -2.69 -4.61
CA ILE A 195 3.20 -2.72 -3.84
C ILE A 195 3.59 -1.30 -3.45
N GLY A 196 4.05 -1.11 -2.22
CA GLY A 196 4.55 0.16 -1.73
C GLY A 196 3.42 1.15 -1.50
N ARG A 197 3.57 2.38 -2.02
CA ARG A 197 2.63 3.48 -1.79
C ARG A 197 1.88 3.89 -3.05
N GLU A 198 0.85 4.70 -2.84
CA GLU A 198 0.16 5.43 -3.89
C GLU A 198 0.95 6.67 -4.32
N TRP A 199 0.94 6.94 -5.63
CA TRP A 199 1.62 8.08 -6.25
C TRP A 199 0.60 8.99 -6.95
N THR A 200 0.51 10.24 -6.51
CA THR A 200 -0.52 11.16 -7.01
C THR A 200 0.05 12.09 -8.07
N GLY A 201 -0.53 12.02 -9.26
CA GLY A 201 -0.19 12.86 -10.40
C GLY A 201 1.13 12.48 -11.09
N LYS A 202 1.29 12.95 -12.34
CA LYS A 202 2.44 12.63 -13.21
C LYS A 202 3.80 12.98 -12.57
N ARG A 203 3.84 14.01 -11.71
CA ARG A 203 5.06 14.46 -11.03
C ARG A 203 5.63 13.42 -10.06
N GLN A 204 4.82 12.51 -9.52
CA GLN A 204 5.31 11.48 -8.60
C GLN A 204 5.71 10.19 -9.32
N VAL A 205 5.55 10.11 -10.65
CA VAL A 205 5.97 8.93 -11.42
C VAL A 205 7.48 8.76 -11.39
N GLU A 206 8.26 9.86 -11.34
CA GLU A 206 9.73 9.77 -11.12
C GLU A 206 10.07 8.99 -9.84
N MET A 207 9.30 9.23 -8.77
CA MET A 207 9.49 8.58 -7.48
C MET A 207 9.08 7.11 -7.54
N ALA A 208 8.01 6.78 -8.26
CA ALA A 208 7.59 5.40 -8.48
C ALA A 208 8.64 4.60 -9.26
N LEU A 209 9.22 5.18 -10.31
CA LEU A 209 10.26 4.54 -11.10
C LEU A 209 11.55 4.35 -10.29
N ALA A 210 11.94 5.35 -9.49
CA ALA A 210 13.10 5.23 -8.60
C ALA A 210 12.89 4.21 -7.46
N GLN A 211 11.67 4.13 -6.92
CA GLN A 211 11.28 3.09 -5.95
C GLN A 211 11.33 1.69 -6.58
N TRP A 212 10.87 1.55 -7.83
CA TRP A 212 10.98 0.27 -8.54
C TRP A 212 12.44 -0.13 -8.73
N ASN A 213 13.30 0.80 -9.15
CA ASN A 213 14.73 0.57 -9.26
C ASN A 213 15.35 0.14 -7.91
N TYR A 214 14.90 0.70 -6.79
CA TYR A 214 15.32 0.31 -5.45
C TYR A 214 15.04 -1.16 -5.15
N TRP A 215 13.80 -1.61 -5.36
CA TRP A 215 13.44 -3.02 -5.16
C TRP A 215 14.12 -3.95 -6.16
N ARG A 216 14.30 -3.51 -7.42
CA ARG A 216 15.02 -4.26 -8.44
C ARG A 216 16.49 -4.46 -8.08
N ALA A 217 17.17 -3.39 -7.67
CA ALA A 217 18.56 -3.45 -7.23
C ALA A 217 18.70 -4.36 -6.02
N TYR A 218 17.80 -4.24 -5.04
CA TYR A 218 17.76 -5.16 -3.91
C TYR A 218 17.63 -6.63 -4.33
N MET A 219 16.64 -6.95 -5.17
CA MET A 219 16.36 -8.33 -5.57
C MET A 219 17.49 -8.93 -6.41
N ASN A 220 18.14 -8.15 -7.28
CA ASN A 220 19.16 -8.65 -8.19
C ASN A 220 20.56 -8.58 -7.58
N ASP A 221 20.95 -7.40 -7.11
CA ASP A 221 22.31 -7.06 -6.75
C ASP A 221 22.54 -7.21 -5.23
N GLY A 222 21.45 -7.22 -4.45
CA GLY A 222 21.47 -7.34 -2.99
C GLY A 222 21.41 -5.99 -2.27
N PRO A 223 21.52 -5.98 -0.93
CA PRO A 223 21.45 -4.74 -0.14
C PRO A 223 22.72 -3.88 -0.22
N ASN A 224 23.82 -4.41 -0.76
CA ASN A 224 25.08 -3.68 -0.82
C ASN A 224 24.98 -2.46 -1.76
N GLY A 225 25.40 -1.29 -1.27
CA GLY A 225 25.33 -0.04 -2.04
C GLY A 225 23.93 0.56 -2.19
N LEU A 226 22.88 -0.09 -1.65
CA LEU A 226 21.56 0.53 -1.63
C LEU A 226 21.56 1.77 -0.73
N PRO A 227 20.93 2.88 -1.18
CA PRO A 227 20.62 3.99 -0.31
C PRO A 227 19.83 3.52 0.92
N LYS A 228 20.11 4.12 2.08
CA LYS A 228 19.31 3.82 3.27
C LYS A 228 17.85 4.18 3.00
N PRO A 229 16.84 3.39 3.43
CA PRO A 229 15.45 3.80 3.28
C PRO A 229 15.20 5.19 3.87
N MET A 230 14.34 6.00 3.26
CA MET A 230 14.00 7.32 3.83
C MET A 230 13.43 7.20 5.25
N LEU A 231 12.78 6.08 5.54
CA LEU A 231 12.12 5.74 6.79
C LEU A 231 11.90 4.22 6.83
N PHE A 232 12.09 3.59 7.99
CA PHE A 232 11.51 2.29 8.30
C PHE A 232 10.17 2.48 9.00
N HIS A 233 9.08 1.95 8.43
CA HIS A 233 7.77 2.03 9.08
C HIS A 233 7.72 1.17 10.34
N THR A 234 7.00 1.65 11.35
CA THR A 234 6.73 0.82 12.53
C THR A 234 5.70 -0.26 12.22
N GLN A 235 5.96 -1.46 12.73
CA GLN A 235 4.99 -2.56 12.77
C GLN A 235 4.02 -2.44 13.96
N HIS A 236 4.38 -1.63 14.95
CA HIS A 236 3.60 -1.36 16.16
C HIS A 236 3.43 0.15 16.34
N GLU A 237 2.30 0.66 15.86
CA GLU A 237 2.02 2.09 15.95
C GLU A 237 1.74 2.54 17.39
N THR A 238 2.44 3.59 17.81
CA THR A 238 2.08 4.36 19.00
C THR A 238 0.95 5.36 18.64
N PRO A 239 0.24 5.93 19.63
CA PRO A 239 -0.72 7.00 19.37
C PRO A 239 -0.12 8.19 18.60
N ARG A 240 1.16 8.50 18.85
CA ARG A 240 1.92 9.52 18.11
C ARG A 240 2.07 9.14 16.64
N GLU A 241 2.43 7.90 16.33
CA GLU A 241 2.56 7.43 14.95
C GLU A 241 1.21 7.40 14.24
N SER A 242 0.13 6.91 14.88
CA SER A 242 -1.21 6.95 14.29
C SER A 242 -1.69 8.39 14.02
N PHE A 243 -1.29 9.35 14.85
CA PHE A 243 -1.52 10.77 14.59
C PHE A 243 -0.73 11.26 13.37
N LEU A 244 0.55 10.91 13.26
CA LEU A 244 1.39 11.30 12.12
C LEU A 244 0.91 10.70 10.79
N PHE A 245 0.47 9.44 10.76
CA PHE A 245 -0.20 8.85 9.59
C PHE A 245 -1.43 9.65 9.17
N SER A 246 -2.28 10.01 10.15
CA SER A 246 -3.50 10.78 9.90
C SER A 246 -3.18 12.20 9.43
N LEU A 247 -2.16 12.84 9.99
CA LEU A 247 -1.72 14.19 9.63
C LEU A 247 -1.12 14.23 8.22
N TYR A 248 -0.22 13.31 7.89
CA TYR A 248 0.48 13.31 6.60
C TYR A 248 -0.38 12.86 5.43
N SER A 249 -1.52 12.22 5.69
CA SER A 249 -2.57 11.96 4.69
C SER A 249 -3.12 13.23 4.05
N PHE A 250 -3.09 14.37 4.77
CA PHE A 250 -3.48 15.68 4.24
C PHE A 250 -2.30 16.41 3.57
N GLY A 251 -1.14 15.76 3.44
CA GLY A 251 0.04 16.25 2.77
C GLY A 251 1.09 16.83 3.72
N MET A 252 2.31 16.29 3.63
CA MET A 252 3.51 16.81 4.34
C MET A 252 3.87 18.26 3.96
N ARG A 253 3.30 18.80 2.87
CA ARG A 253 3.50 20.18 2.40
C ARG A 253 2.27 21.09 2.53
N ALA A 254 1.17 20.60 3.12
CA ALA A 254 0.00 21.43 3.36
C ALA A 254 0.34 22.60 4.30
N PRO A 255 -0.12 23.84 4.03
CA PRO A 255 0.08 24.98 4.92
C PRO A 255 -0.42 24.68 6.33
N VAL A 256 0.26 25.26 7.34
CA VAL A 256 -0.09 25.07 8.76
C VAL A 256 -1.57 25.40 9.02
N PHE A 257 -2.08 26.47 8.44
CA PHE A 257 -3.50 26.84 8.56
C PHE A 257 -4.46 25.75 8.07
N ILE A 258 -4.18 25.10 6.93
CA ILE A 258 -5.02 23.99 6.44
C ILE A 258 -4.99 22.82 7.41
N ARG A 259 -3.83 22.48 7.96
CA ARG A 259 -3.72 21.42 8.97
C ARG A 259 -4.53 21.75 10.21
N LEU A 260 -4.43 22.99 10.71
CA LEU A 260 -5.21 23.45 11.87
C LEU A 260 -6.72 23.38 11.60
N LEU A 261 -7.16 23.83 10.43
CA LEU A 261 -8.57 23.74 10.02
C LEU A 261 -9.05 22.29 9.96
N MET A 262 -8.21 21.37 9.48
CA MET A 262 -8.51 19.94 9.38
C MET A 262 -8.25 19.16 10.68
N MET A 263 -7.74 19.78 11.75
CA MET A 263 -7.39 19.07 12.99
C MET A 263 -8.53 18.26 13.59
N PRO A 264 -9.78 18.75 13.68
CA PRO A 264 -10.88 17.95 14.20
C PRO A 264 -11.04 16.62 13.44
N LEU A 265 -10.92 16.66 12.11
CA LEU A 265 -11.00 15.47 11.27
C LEU A 265 -9.77 14.56 11.44
N ILE A 266 -8.57 15.13 11.53
CA ILE A 266 -7.31 14.40 11.77
C ILE A 266 -7.37 13.66 13.11
N LEU A 267 -7.92 14.29 14.16
CA LEU A 267 -8.08 13.66 15.47
C LEU A 267 -9.08 12.50 15.43
N VAL A 268 -10.19 12.65 14.70
CA VAL A 268 -11.14 11.55 14.46
C VAL A 268 -10.43 10.40 13.74
N PHE A 269 -9.68 10.67 12.66
CA PHE A 269 -8.91 9.64 11.95
C PHE A 269 -7.90 8.94 12.86
N THR A 270 -7.24 9.70 13.72
CA THR A 270 -6.26 9.19 14.68
C THR A 270 -6.90 8.21 15.66
N VAL A 271 -8.01 8.60 16.30
CA VAL A 271 -8.73 7.75 17.26
C VAL A 271 -9.23 6.47 16.57
N MET A 272 -9.79 6.60 15.36
CA MET A 272 -10.29 5.45 14.61
C MET A 272 -9.16 4.51 14.18
N ARG A 273 -8.00 5.03 13.77
CA ARG A 273 -6.81 4.23 13.46
C ARG A 273 -6.28 3.49 14.69
N ILE A 274 -6.22 4.16 15.85
CA ILE A 274 -5.83 3.54 17.12
C ILE A 274 -6.78 2.39 17.47
N LEU A 275 -8.10 2.59 17.37
CA LEU A 275 -9.09 1.54 17.64
C LEU A 275 -8.95 0.35 16.66
N ALA A 276 -8.74 0.62 15.38
CA ALA A 276 -8.52 -0.42 14.39
C ALA A 276 -7.22 -1.19 14.64
N ASN A 277 -6.15 -0.51 15.05
CA ASN A 277 -4.88 -1.15 15.43
C ASN A 277 -5.02 -2.00 16.69
N ALA A 278 -5.76 -1.53 17.69
CA ALA A 278 -6.01 -2.27 18.93
C ALA A 278 -6.83 -3.55 18.70
N THR A 279 -7.80 -3.50 17.77
CA THR A 279 -8.66 -4.65 17.45
C THR A 279 -8.05 -5.62 16.45
N CYS A 280 -7.04 -5.21 15.68
CA CYS A 280 -6.34 -6.06 14.72
C CYS A 280 -5.16 -6.79 15.35
N ARG A 281 -4.71 -7.85 14.67
CA ARG A 281 -3.54 -8.65 15.05
C ARG A 281 -2.36 -8.36 14.13
N ASP A 282 -1.14 -8.62 14.59
CA ASP A 282 0.02 -8.67 13.70
C ASP A 282 -0.10 -9.82 12.68
N PRO A 283 0.46 -9.65 11.47
CA PRO A 283 0.57 -10.72 10.50
C PRO A 283 1.52 -11.82 11.01
N VAL A 284 1.21 -13.08 10.69
CA VAL A 284 2.11 -14.22 10.94
C VAL A 284 2.38 -14.94 9.63
N TRP A 285 3.66 -15.15 9.34
CA TRP A 285 4.09 -15.90 8.18
C TRP A 285 3.83 -17.39 8.36
N PRO A 286 3.49 -18.13 7.30
CA PRO A 286 3.52 -19.59 7.31
C PRO A 286 4.92 -20.11 7.65
N ALA A 287 5.01 -21.22 8.39
CA ALA A 287 6.28 -21.77 8.86
C ALA A 287 7.27 -22.07 7.71
N ALA A 288 6.78 -22.50 6.55
CA ALA A 288 7.60 -22.73 5.37
C ALA A 288 8.29 -21.45 4.88
N ILE A 289 7.63 -20.30 4.98
CA ILE A 289 8.20 -18.99 4.60
C ILE A 289 9.14 -18.49 5.69
N GLU A 290 8.79 -18.70 6.97
CA GLU A 290 9.69 -18.35 8.09
C GLU A 290 11.01 -19.11 8.01
N GLN A 291 10.97 -20.40 7.67
CA GLN A 291 12.17 -21.25 7.58
C GLN A 291 13.15 -20.77 6.51
N ILE A 292 12.66 -20.40 5.31
CA ILE A 292 13.53 -19.87 4.25
C ILE A 292 13.98 -18.43 4.53
N SER A 293 13.27 -17.72 5.41
CA SER A 293 13.56 -16.32 5.78
C SER A 293 14.43 -16.20 7.03
N ALA A 294 15.14 -17.26 7.43
CA ALA A 294 16.03 -17.20 8.58
C ALA A 294 17.20 -16.25 8.29
N ILE A 295 17.37 -15.22 9.13
CA ILE A 295 18.44 -14.23 9.00
C ILE A 295 19.66 -14.69 9.79
N ALA A 296 20.86 -14.54 9.23
CA ALA A 296 22.11 -14.78 9.96
C ALA A 296 22.22 -13.80 11.14
N PRO A 297 22.60 -14.25 12.36
CA PRO A 297 22.70 -13.38 13.53
C PRO A 297 23.62 -12.15 13.36
N ASP A 298 24.59 -12.25 12.46
CA ASP A 298 25.61 -11.25 12.14
C ASP A 298 25.41 -10.59 10.77
N ASP A 299 24.22 -10.70 10.17
CA ASP A 299 23.91 -10.05 8.89
C ASP A 299 24.17 -8.53 8.96
N PRO A 300 25.15 -8.01 8.20
CA PRO A 300 25.54 -6.60 8.30
C PRO A 300 24.47 -5.64 7.79
N TYR A 301 23.55 -6.14 6.97
CA TYR A 301 22.47 -5.38 6.33
C TYR A 301 21.15 -5.47 7.07
N ALA A 302 21.06 -6.24 8.16
CA ALA A 302 19.83 -6.36 8.95
C ALA A 302 19.45 -5.01 9.58
N GLU A 303 18.39 -4.41 9.06
CA GLU A 303 17.82 -3.14 9.47
C GLU A 303 16.28 -3.25 9.58
N PRO A 304 15.65 -2.58 10.56
CA PRO A 304 16.25 -1.65 11.52
C PRO A 304 17.03 -2.37 12.63
N ARG A 305 18.29 -1.97 12.87
CA ARG A 305 19.12 -2.40 14.01
C ARG A 305 18.91 -1.51 15.23
N SER A 306 19.44 -1.91 16.39
CA SER A 306 19.43 -1.06 17.59
C SER A 306 20.02 0.33 17.27
N GLY A 307 19.26 1.39 17.54
CA GLY A 307 19.64 2.78 17.24
C GLY A 307 19.18 3.30 15.88
N THR A 308 18.71 2.44 14.96
CA THR A 308 18.04 2.89 13.74
C THR A 308 16.64 3.41 14.11
N PRO A 309 16.27 4.65 13.74
CA PRO A 309 14.95 5.18 14.02
C PRO A 309 13.87 4.43 13.21
N VAL A 310 12.72 4.20 13.84
CA VAL A 310 11.57 3.51 13.26
C VAL A 310 10.32 4.35 13.48
N GLY A 311 9.51 4.50 12.43
CA GLY A 311 8.36 5.40 12.45
C GLY A 311 8.74 6.84 12.10
N TRP A 312 7.74 7.62 11.71
CA TRP A 312 7.92 8.99 11.23
C TRP A 312 8.49 9.90 12.31
N GLY A 313 7.96 9.78 13.53
CA GLY A 313 8.31 10.66 14.64
C GLY A 313 9.78 10.57 15.01
N ASP A 314 10.33 9.36 15.08
CA ASP A 314 11.71 9.14 15.50
C ASP A 314 12.68 9.39 14.34
N THR A 315 12.29 9.05 13.11
CA THR A 315 13.11 9.30 11.91
C THR A 315 13.31 10.79 11.66
N VAL A 316 12.24 11.59 11.74
CA VAL A 316 12.34 13.05 11.55
C VAL A 316 13.24 13.68 12.63
N LEU A 317 13.11 13.23 13.89
CA LEU A 317 13.94 13.74 14.97
C LEU A 317 15.42 13.33 14.79
N ALA A 318 15.69 12.09 14.36
CA ALA A 318 17.05 11.63 14.06
C ALA A 318 17.67 12.40 12.88
N GLN A 319 16.90 12.69 11.83
CA GLN A 319 17.33 13.54 10.71
C GLN A 319 17.68 14.96 11.17
N GLN A 320 16.88 15.55 12.06
CA GLN A 320 17.17 16.88 12.64
C GLN A 320 18.44 16.90 13.47
N ARG A 321 18.77 15.78 14.13
CA ARG A 321 20.03 15.61 14.87
C ARG A 321 21.23 15.22 13.99
N GLY A 322 21.01 14.94 12.70
CA GLY A 322 22.06 14.45 11.79
C GLY A 322 22.44 12.98 12.00
N GLU A 323 21.64 12.22 12.75
CA GLU A 323 21.86 10.79 13.06
C GLU A 323 21.31 9.86 11.97
N TYR A 324 20.47 10.38 11.08
CA TYR A 324 19.88 9.64 9.97
C TYR A 324 19.91 10.47 8.68
N PRO A 325 20.21 9.86 7.51
CA PRO A 325 20.28 10.60 6.27
C PRO A 325 18.93 11.22 5.88
N ASN A 326 18.99 12.40 5.28
CA ASN A 326 17.83 13.09 4.72
C ASN A 326 17.83 12.94 3.19
N ASP A 327 16.75 12.38 2.64
CA ASP A 327 16.58 12.12 1.21
C ASP A 327 17.72 11.30 0.55
N PRO A 328 18.14 10.15 1.13
CA PRO A 328 19.19 9.31 0.57
C PRO A 328 18.79 8.76 -0.82
N LYS A 329 19.66 8.95 -1.80
CA LYS A 329 19.47 8.47 -3.18
C LYS A 329 20.80 8.10 -3.83
N ALA A 330 20.75 7.17 -4.79
CA ALA A 330 21.87 6.83 -5.66
C ALA A 330 21.46 6.98 -7.13
N ARG A 331 22.46 7.09 -8.01
CA ARG A 331 22.26 7.02 -9.47
C ARG A 331 22.51 5.59 -9.94
N VAL A 332 21.83 5.19 -11.00
CA VAL A 332 22.14 3.95 -11.72
C VAL A 332 23.47 4.12 -12.45
N GLU A 333 24.45 3.26 -12.18
CA GLU A 333 25.85 3.43 -12.63
C GLU A 333 26.00 3.52 -14.16
N ASP A 334 25.22 2.74 -14.92
CA ASP A 334 25.27 2.69 -16.39
C ASP A 334 24.00 3.23 -17.06
N TRP A 335 23.42 4.31 -16.53
CA TRP A 335 22.21 4.89 -17.13
C TRP A 335 22.49 5.64 -18.44
N VAL A 336 21.98 5.11 -19.54
CA VAL A 336 22.14 5.68 -20.90
C VAL A 336 20.92 6.53 -21.33
N GLY A 337 19.86 6.57 -20.51
CA GLY A 337 18.65 7.34 -20.80
C GLY A 337 18.72 8.81 -20.36
N GLU A 338 17.57 9.47 -20.33
CA GLU A 338 17.42 10.84 -19.83
C GLU A 338 17.87 10.95 -18.35
N PRO A 339 18.89 11.77 -18.02
CA PRO A 339 19.42 11.87 -16.65
C PRO A 339 18.51 12.64 -15.67
N ASP A 340 17.60 13.49 -16.17
CA ASP A 340 16.60 14.14 -15.34
C ASP A 340 15.42 13.18 -15.07
N GLY A 341 15.20 12.85 -13.79
CA GLY A 341 14.16 11.90 -13.38
C GLY A 341 12.74 12.29 -13.81
N ARG A 342 12.44 13.59 -13.89
CA ARG A 342 11.12 14.08 -14.31
C ARG A 342 10.93 13.96 -15.80
N MET A 343 11.94 14.36 -16.57
CA MET A 343 11.92 14.22 -18.03
C MET A 343 11.88 12.75 -18.43
N CYS A 344 12.66 11.90 -17.75
CA CYS A 344 12.62 10.45 -17.93
C CYS A 344 11.23 9.89 -17.62
N ALA A 345 10.61 10.28 -16.51
CA ALA A 345 9.28 9.83 -16.14
C ALA A 345 8.19 10.31 -17.12
N ALA A 346 8.29 11.54 -17.60
CA ALA A 346 7.37 12.08 -18.61
C ALA A 346 7.48 11.29 -19.93
N ALA A 347 8.70 11.05 -20.41
CA ALA A 347 8.94 10.22 -21.60
C ALA A 347 8.45 8.77 -21.40
N TRP A 348 8.69 8.20 -20.21
CA TRP A 348 8.25 6.85 -19.89
C TRP A 348 6.72 6.70 -19.87
N LEU A 349 5.98 7.73 -19.44
CA LEU A 349 4.51 7.75 -19.48
C LEU A 349 3.92 7.86 -20.89
N GLU A 350 4.66 8.47 -21.82
CA GLU A 350 4.22 8.60 -23.22
C GLU A 350 4.55 7.35 -24.03
N ASN A 351 5.79 6.88 -23.89
CA ASN A 351 6.27 5.68 -24.54
C ASN A 351 7.32 4.97 -23.66
N PRO A 352 6.91 4.01 -22.81
CA PRO A 352 7.85 3.28 -21.95
C PRO A 352 8.89 2.50 -22.78
N GLY A 353 8.57 2.18 -24.04
CA GLY A 353 9.45 1.55 -25.03
C GLY A 353 10.53 2.46 -25.63
N ALA A 354 10.34 3.78 -25.67
CA ALA A 354 11.31 4.71 -26.26
C ALA A 354 12.62 4.77 -25.44
N ASN A 355 12.51 4.72 -24.11
CA ASN A 355 13.67 4.57 -23.22
C ASN A 355 14.38 3.21 -23.40
N MET A 356 13.72 2.21 -23.99
CA MET A 356 14.29 0.89 -24.26
C MET A 356 15.19 0.87 -25.51
N MET A 357 14.95 1.74 -26.50
CA MET A 357 15.66 1.72 -27.78
C MET A 357 16.97 2.52 -27.79
N HIS A 358 17.09 3.59 -26.99
CA HIS A 358 18.34 4.34 -26.94
C HIS A 358 19.51 3.60 -26.27
N ALA A 359 19.22 2.62 -25.39
CA ALA A 359 20.24 1.74 -24.81
C ALA A 359 20.74 0.67 -25.79
N ALA A 360 19.89 0.19 -26.71
CA ALA A 360 20.24 -0.86 -27.67
C ALA A 360 20.84 -0.32 -28.98
N ALA A 361 20.56 0.92 -29.35
CA ALA A 361 21.05 1.51 -30.60
C ALA A 361 22.50 2.01 -30.55
N ARG A 362 23.20 1.84 -29.42
CA ARG A 362 24.59 2.29 -29.22
C ARG A 362 25.54 1.19 -28.69
N SER A 363 25.08 -0.06 -28.64
CA SER A 363 25.91 -1.24 -28.32
C SER A 363 26.53 -1.84 -29.56
#